data_AF-A0A1Y2BM54-F1
#
_entry.id   AF-A0A1Y2BM54-F1
#
_cell.length_a   1.000
_cell.length_b   1.000
_cell.length_c   1.000
_cell.angle_alpha   90.00
_cell.angle_beta   90.00
_cell.angle_gamma   90.00
#
_symmetry.space_group_name_H-M   'P 1'
#
loop_
_entity.id
_entity.type
_entity.pdbx_description
1 polymer ?
#
loop_
_entity_poly.entity_id
_entity_poly.type
_entity_poly.pdbx_seq_one_letter_code
_entity_poly.pdbx_strand_id
1 'polypeptide(L)'
;MAEYNRLRQDIQLMHHSFWEHNNTHFANAKAQFEDNVITLTGNPPTPADFSRFYKSYLQSNQSRHMEYNKRWWKANSELLTPALRAEVGALDIGAAAVGVAKGLKTFAFVLIGMDPQVRRNAQGVSVR
;
A
#
# COMPACT_ATOMS: atom_id res chain seq x y z
N MET A 1 10.65 22.88 -2.49
CA MET A 1 9.50 22.58 -1.60
C MET A 1 8.19 22.38 -2.35
N ALA A 2 7.72 23.32 -3.20
CA ALA A 2 6.44 23.18 -3.91
C ALA A 2 6.36 21.94 -4.83
N GLU A 3 7.39 21.72 -5.66
CA GLU A 3 7.48 20.55 -6.56
C GLU A 3 7.44 19.22 -5.79
N TYR A 4 8.21 19.14 -4.69
CA TYR A 4 8.26 17.97 -3.82
C TYR A 4 6.90 17.63 -3.20
N ASN A 5 6.20 18.64 -2.69
CA ASN A 5 4.89 18.46 -2.08
C ASN A 5 3.85 18.00 -3.10
N ARG A 6 3.89 18.55 -4.32
CA ARG A 6 3.02 18.13 -5.42
C ARG A 6 3.23 16.65 -5.78
N LEU A 7 4.49 16.24 -5.99
CA LEU A 7 4.82 14.84 -6.31
C LEU A 7 4.41 13.88 -5.19
N ARG A 8 4.60 14.27 -3.92
CA ARG A 8 4.10 13.48 -2.79
C ARG A 8 2.58 13.34 -2.82
N GLN A 9 1.85 14.41 -3.11
CA GLN A 9 0.38 14.37 -3.20
C GLN A 9 -0.08 13.47 -4.33
N ASP A 10 0.56 13.53 -5.51
CA ASP A 10 0.27 12.64 -6.63
C ASP A 10 0.46 11.16 -6.25
N ILE A 11 1.53 10.84 -5.50
CA ILE A 11 1.78 9.50 -4.97
C ILE A 11 0.68 9.07 -3.97
N GLN A 12 0.21 9.97 -3.10
CA GLN A 12 -0.87 9.66 -2.17
C GLN A 12 -2.19 9.39 -2.88
N LEU A 13 -2.51 10.17 -3.92
CA LEU A 13 -3.70 9.93 -4.74
C LEU A 13 -3.62 8.60 -5.48
N MET A 14 -2.45 8.26 -6.01
CA MET A 14 -2.19 6.96 -6.64
C MET A 14 -2.42 5.80 -5.67
N HIS A 15 -1.89 5.90 -4.45
CA HIS A 15 -2.11 4.91 -3.39
C HIS A 15 -3.58 4.75 -3.06
N HIS A 16 -4.24 5.86 -2.77
CA HIS A 16 -5.64 5.87 -2.38
C HIS A 16 -6.51 5.20 -3.45
N SER A 17 -6.38 5.63 -4.70
CA SER A 17 -7.15 5.07 -5.82
C SER A 17 -6.89 3.58 -6.02
N PHE A 18 -5.63 3.15 -5.95
CA PHE A 18 -5.29 1.74 -6.10
C PHE A 18 -5.91 0.88 -4.99
N TRP A 19 -5.76 1.29 -3.73
CA TRP A 19 -6.23 0.50 -2.60
C TRP A 19 -7.75 0.52 -2.45
N GLU A 20 -8.40 1.64 -2.75
CA GLU A 20 -9.86 1.71 -2.83
C GLU A 20 -10.41 0.71 -3.86
N HIS A 21 -9.85 0.73 -5.07
CA HIS A 21 -10.26 -0.19 -6.12
C HIS A 21 -9.95 -1.65 -5.77
N ASN A 22 -8.75 -1.92 -5.24
CA ASN A 22 -8.34 -3.27 -4.84
C ASN A 22 -9.24 -3.85 -3.73
N ASN A 23 -9.60 -3.04 -2.74
CA ASN A 23 -10.44 -3.47 -1.63
C ASN A 23 -11.88 -3.73 -2.09
N THR A 24 -12.41 -2.86 -2.96
CA THR A 24 -13.73 -3.07 -3.59
C THR A 24 -13.75 -4.36 -4.40
N HIS A 25 -12.72 -4.57 -5.22
CA HIS A 25 -12.58 -5.79 -6.02
C HIS A 25 -12.48 -7.04 -5.16
N PHE A 26 -11.72 -7.00 -4.06
CA PHE A 26 -11.61 -8.11 -3.11
C PHE A 26 -12.94 -8.43 -2.43
N ALA A 27 -13.65 -7.40 -1.95
CA ALA A 27 -14.95 -7.57 -1.30
C ALA A 27 -15.96 -8.25 -2.24
N ASN A 28 -16.03 -7.80 -3.49
CA ASN A 28 -16.89 -8.39 -4.51
C ASN A 28 -16.50 -9.83 -4.83
N ALA A 29 -15.22 -10.11 -5.02
CA ALA A 29 -14.74 -11.47 -5.30
C ALA A 29 -15.00 -12.43 -4.14
N LYS A 30 -14.87 -11.96 -2.89
CA LYS A 30 -15.17 -12.74 -1.69
C LYS A 30 -16.66 -13.05 -1.58
N ALA A 31 -17.53 -12.06 -1.80
CA ALA A 31 -18.97 -12.27 -1.78
C ALA A 31 -19.42 -13.29 -2.83
N GLN A 32 -18.93 -13.16 -4.07
CA GLN A 32 -19.20 -14.14 -5.13
C GLN A 32 -18.71 -15.55 -4.77
N PHE A 33 -17.54 -15.65 -4.15
CA PHE A 33 -17.02 -16.93 -3.69
C PHE A 33 -17.90 -17.56 -2.60
N GLU A 34 -18.34 -16.78 -1.62
CA GLU A 34 -19.24 -17.23 -0.55
C GLU A 34 -20.57 -17.75 -1.13
N ASP A 35 -21.20 -16.98 -2.02
CA ASP A 35 -22.44 -17.34 -2.68
C ASP A 35 -22.31 -18.64 -3.50
N ASN A 36 -21.20 -18.79 -4.23
CA ASN A 36 -20.94 -19.98 -5.03
C ASN A 36 -20.79 -21.23 -4.16
N VAL A 37 -20.07 -21.15 -3.04
CA VAL A 37 -19.89 -22.29 -2.13
C VAL A 37 -21.23 -22.69 -1.49
N ILE A 38 -22.01 -21.70 -1.04
CA ILE A 38 -23.33 -21.96 -0.45
C ILE A 38 -24.27 -22.60 -1.48
N THR A 39 -24.29 -22.10 -2.72
CA THR A 39 -25.12 -22.64 -3.80
C THR A 39 -24.76 -24.07 -4.17
N LEU A 40 -23.46 -24.41 -4.17
CA LEU A 40 -22.98 -25.73 -4.57
C LEU A 40 -23.07 -26.78 -3.45
N THR A 41 -22.89 -26.37 -2.20
CA THR A 41 -22.71 -27.30 -1.07
C THR A 41 -23.83 -27.23 -0.03
N GLY A 42 -24.69 -26.20 -0.09
CA GLY A 42 -25.67 -25.89 0.94
C GLY A 42 -25.09 -25.41 2.27
N ASN A 43 -23.77 -25.23 2.36
CA ASN A 43 -23.05 -24.90 3.59
C ASN A 43 -22.19 -23.62 3.40
N PRO A 44 -21.92 -22.87 4.48
CA PRO A 44 -20.99 -21.74 4.43
C PRO A 44 -19.54 -22.21 4.18
N PRO A 45 -18.67 -21.37 3.59
CA PRO A 45 -17.27 -21.75 3.35
C PRO A 45 -16.50 -22.04 4.63
N THR A 46 -15.65 -23.06 4.59
CA THR A 46 -14.74 -23.39 5.68
C THR A 46 -13.47 -22.50 5.66
N PRO A 47 -12.68 -22.48 6.74
CA PRO A 47 -11.37 -21.80 6.72
C PRO A 47 -10.42 -22.33 5.62
N ALA A 48 -10.52 -23.61 5.27
CA ALA A 48 -9.74 -24.20 4.19
C ALA A 48 -10.18 -23.67 2.82
N ASP A 49 -11.48 -23.46 2.63
CA ASP A 49 -12.05 -22.83 1.43
C ASP A 49 -11.55 -21.39 1.29
N PHE A 50 -11.60 -20.59 2.36
CA PHE A 50 -11.06 -19.23 2.35
C PHE A 50 -9.55 -19.19 2.08
N SER A 51 -8.79 -20.14 2.60
CA SER A 51 -7.34 -20.22 2.34
C SER A 51 -7.05 -20.46 0.86
N ARG A 52 -7.82 -21.35 0.21
CA ARG A 52 -7.73 -21.59 -1.24
C ARG A 52 -8.16 -20.38 -2.05
N PHE A 53 -9.33 -19.80 -1.73
CA PHE A 53 -9.83 -18.58 -2.35
C PHE A 53 -8.79 -17.47 -2.29
N TYR A 54 -8.23 -17.20 -1.10
CA TYR A 54 -7.28 -16.13 -0.90
C TYR A 54 -6.02 -16.34 -1.74
N LYS A 55 -5.46 -17.56 -1.75
CA LYS A 55 -4.32 -17.90 -2.59
C LYS A 55 -4.62 -17.68 -4.07
N SER A 56 -5.75 -18.18 -4.57
CA SER A 56 -6.15 -18.01 -5.97
C SER A 56 -6.39 -16.55 -6.33
N TYR A 57 -7.01 -15.77 -5.44
CA TYR A 57 -7.21 -14.33 -5.61
C TYR A 57 -5.88 -13.60 -5.72
N LEU A 58 -4.92 -13.87 -4.84
CA LEU A 58 -3.59 -13.25 -4.89
C LEU A 58 -2.86 -13.61 -6.19
N GLN A 59 -2.93 -14.87 -6.62
CA GLN A 59 -2.31 -15.33 -7.86
C GLN A 59 -2.90 -14.64 -9.09
N SER A 60 -4.23 -14.55 -9.19
CA SER A 60 -4.90 -13.93 -10.34
C SER A 60 -4.70 -12.41 -10.41
N ASN A 61 -4.40 -11.78 -9.27
CA ASN A 61 -4.17 -10.33 -9.19
C ASN A 61 -2.68 -9.95 -9.10
N GLN A 62 -1.76 -10.92 -9.19
CA GLN A 62 -0.33 -10.70 -9.02
C GLN A 62 0.24 -9.66 -10.00
N SER A 63 -0.15 -9.73 -11.28
CA SER A 63 0.30 -8.80 -12.32
C SER A 63 -0.10 -7.36 -11.98
N ARG A 64 -1.34 -7.14 -11.53
CA ARG A 64 -1.85 -5.84 -11.11
C ARG A 64 -1.04 -5.25 -9.95
N HIS A 65 -0.74 -6.06 -8.94
CA HIS A 65 0.11 -5.63 -7.81
C HIS A 65 1.55 -5.34 -8.25
N MET A 66 2.10 -6.14 -9.17
CA MET A 66 3.43 -5.92 -9.72
C MET A 66 3.52 -4.59 -10.48
N GLU A 67 2.53 -4.28 -11.32
CA GLU A 67 2.46 -3.01 -12.05
C GLU A 67 2.31 -1.81 -11.12
N TYR A 68 1.48 -1.93 -10.09
CA TYR A 68 1.38 -0.91 -9.04
C TYR A 68 2.74 -0.70 -8.34
N ASN A 69 3.41 -1.78 -7.91
CA ASN A 69 4.70 -1.68 -7.25
C ASN A 69 5.75 -1.00 -8.14
N LYS A 70 5.82 -1.36 -9.42
CA LYS A 70 6.73 -0.71 -10.39
C LYS A 70 6.47 0.79 -10.49
N ARG A 71 5.21 1.20 -10.62
CA ARG A 71 4.82 2.63 -10.70
C ARG A 71 5.20 3.37 -9.43
N TRP A 72 4.91 2.77 -8.28
CA TRP A 72 5.20 3.35 -6.99
C TRP A 72 6.72 3.49 -6.73
N TRP A 73 7.52 2.47 -7.07
CA TRP A 73 8.99 2.57 -7.01
C TRP A 73 9.53 3.68 -7.89
N LYS A 74 9.06 3.77 -9.15
CA LYS A 74 9.44 4.84 -10.07
C LYS A 74 9.10 6.21 -9.49
N ALA A 75 7.87 6.40 -9.02
CA ALA A 75 7.43 7.69 -8.45
C ALA A 75 8.24 8.08 -7.20
N ASN A 76 8.61 7.12 -6.33
CA ASN A 76 9.47 7.42 -5.18
C ASN A 76 10.91 7.73 -5.59
N SER A 77 11.45 7.10 -6.65
CA SER A 77 12.77 7.47 -7.16
C SER A 77 12.80 8.89 -7.71
N GLU A 78 11.70 9.34 -8.32
CA GLU A 78 11.56 10.71 -8.83
C GLU A 78 11.50 11.76 -7.70
N LEU A 79 11.07 11.38 -6.50
CA LEU A 79 11.11 12.26 -5.31
C LEU A 79 12.53 12.53 -4.79
N LEU A 80 13.52 11.69 -5.11
CA LEU A 80 14.87 11.83 -4.57
C LEU A 80 15.54 13.12 -5.03
N THR A 81 15.39 13.48 -6.30
CA THR A 81 15.98 14.69 -6.88
C THR A 81 15.47 15.99 -6.22
N PRO A 82 14.16 16.26 -6.15
CA PRO A 82 13.65 17.46 -5.49
C PRO A 82 13.85 17.43 -3.97
N ALA A 83 13.91 16.25 -3.33
CA ALA A 83 14.27 16.13 -1.91
C ALA A 83 15.71 16.56 -1.66
N LEU A 84 16.67 16.01 -2.41
CA LEU A 84 18.08 16.36 -2.29
C LEU A 84 18.32 17.84 -2.57
N ARG A 85 17.66 18.40 -3.59
CA ARG A 85 17.73 19.85 -3.88
C ARG A 85 17.20 20.68 -2.72
N ALA A 86 16.11 20.26 -2.08
CA ALA A 86 15.55 20.98 -0.94
C ALA A 86 16.47 20.94 0.28
N GLU A 87 17.10 19.79 0.57
CA GLU A 87 18.03 19.64 1.69
C GLU A 87 19.34 20.42 1.45
N VAL A 88 19.94 20.34 0.26
CA VAL A 88 21.15 21.09 -0.08
C VAL A 88 20.90 22.60 -0.08
N GLY A 89 19.74 23.04 -0.57
CA GLY A 89 19.35 24.45 -0.51
C GLY A 89 18.99 24.95 0.89
N ALA A 90 18.71 24.04 1.84
CA ALA A 90 18.39 24.36 3.24
C ALA A 90 19.60 24.24 4.18
N LEU A 91 20.72 23.69 3.70
CA LEU A 91 21.97 23.58 4.45
C LEU A 91 22.72 24.92 4.43
N ASP A 92 22.53 25.73 5.48
CA ASP A 92 23.68 26.47 6.04
C ASP A 92 24.63 25.43 6.66
N ILE A 93 25.93 25.58 6.41
CA ILE A 93 26.99 24.62 6.76
C ILE A 93 27.09 24.47 8.29
N GLY A 94 26.22 23.66 8.91
CA GLY A 94 26.22 23.49 10.36
C GLY A 94 25.47 22.27 10.92
N ALA A 95 24.52 21.67 10.19
CA ALA A 95 23.58 20.70 10.78
C ALA A 95 23.47 19.33 10.07
N ALA A 96 24.43 18.96 9.22
CA ALA A 96 24.29 17.82 8.30
C ALA A 96 24.22 16.42 8.95
N ALA A 97 24.59 16.25 10.23
CA ALA A 97 24.75 14.92 10.83
C ALA A 97 23.45 14.27 11.36
N VAL A 98 22.38 15.02 11.62
CA VAL A 98 21.22 14.51 12.38
C VAL A 98 20.06 14.04 11.47
N GLY A 99 19.96 14.54 10.23
CA GLY A 99 18.84 14.24 9.32
C GLY A 99 18.82 12.82 8.72
N VAL A 100 20.00 12.25 8.47
CA VAL A 100 20.16 10.99 7.72
C VAL A 100 19.54 9.78 8.43
N ALA A 101 19.60 9.73 9.76
CA ALA A 101 19.10 8.60 10.54
C ALA A 101 17.56 8.51 10.60
N LYS A 102 16.85 9.64 10.46
CA LYS A 102 15.38 9.68 10.51
C LYS A 102 14.73 9.23 9.19
N GLY A 103 15.43 9.40 8.07
CA GLY A 103 15.00 8.96 6.74
C GLY A 103 14.90 7.43 6.59
N LEU A 104 15.85 6.68 7.16
CA LEU A 104 15.91 5.22 6.99
C LEU A 104 14.72 4.46 7.58
N LYS A 105 14.16 4.90 8.72
CA LYS A 105 13.03 4.20 9.37
C LYS A 105 11.72 4.32 8.58
N THR A 106 11.58 5.37 7.78
CA THR A 106 10.39 5.56 6.92
C THR A 106 10.43 4.62 5.70
N PHE A 107 11.63 4.25 5.22
CA PHE A 107 11.81 3.34 4.09
C PHE A 107 11.36 1.90 4.37
N ALA A 108 11.47 1.41 5.61
CA ALA A 108 11.09 0.04 5.96
C ALA A 108 9.59 -0.25 5.84
N PHE A 109 8.72 0.75 6.08
CA PHE A 109 7.26 0.60 5.98
C PHE A 109 6.76 0.72 4.55
N VAL A 110 7.41 1.57 3.76
CA VAL A 110 7.26 1.67 2.32
C VAL A 110 7.49 0.27 1.73
N LEU A 111 8.64 -0.38 1.97
CA LEU A 111 9.02 -1.68 1.37
C LEU A 111 8.02 -2.86 1.51
N ILE A 112 7.07 -2.82 2.45
CA ILE A 112 6.07 -3.89 2.67
C ILE A 112 4.68 -3.50 2.10
N GLY A 113 4.54 -2.30 1.54
CA GLY A 113 3.29 -1.85 0.91
C GLY A 113 2.13 -1.63 1.89
N MET A 114 2.38 -1.60 3.20
CA MET A 114 1.37 -1.27 4.20
C MET A 114 1.33 0.25 4.42
N ASP A 115 0.21 0.87 4.08
CA ASP A 115 -0.13 2.22 4.51
C ASP A 115 -0.18 2.27 6.06
N PRO A 116 0.57 3.17 6.72
CA PRO A 116 0.49 3.39 8.17
C PRO A 116 -0.93 3.61 8.71
N GLN A 117 -1.86 4.10 7.88
CA GLN A 117 -3.28 4.27 8.22
C GLN A 117 -4.03 2.96 8.44
N VAL A 118 -3.60 1.87 7.78
CA VAL A 118 -4.19 0.52 7.97
C VAL A 118 -4.01 0.05 9.41
N ARG A 119 -2.95 0.51 10.10
CA ARG A 119 -2.73 0.20 11.52
C ARG A 119 -3.74 0.87 12.46
N ARG A 120 -4.22 2.09 12.14
CA ARG A 120 -5.24 2.77 12.96
C ARG A 120 -6.59 2.06 12.91
N ASN A 121 -6.95 1.54 11.73
CA ASN A 121 -8.19 0.81 11.54
C ASN A 121 -8.09 -0.65 12.01
N ALA A 122 -6.93 -1.28 11.92
CA ALA A 122 -6.69 -2.64 12.43
C ALA A 122 -6.64 -2.73 13.96
N GLN A 123 -6.28 -1.64 14.65
CA GLN A 123 -6.33 -1.56 16.13
C GLN A 123 -7.72 -1.22 16.68
N GLY A 124 -8.69 -0.89 15.81
CA GLY A 124 -10.08 -0.61 16.18
C GLY A 124 -11.04 -1.81 16.08
N VAL A 125 -10.61 -2.93 15.49
CA VAL A 125 -11.40 -4.17 15.49
C VAL A 125 -11.11 -4.93 16.78
N SER A 126 -11.75 -4.46 17.86
CA SER A 126 -11.98 -5.30 19.04
C SER A 126 -12.80 -6.50 18.57
N VAL A 127 -12.20 -7.69 18.61
CA VAL A 127 -12.97 -8.93 18.65
C VAL A 127 -13.89 -8.81 19.87
N ARG A 128 -15.18 -8.67 19.62
CA ARG A 128 -16.26 -8.93 20.57
C ARG A 128 -17.03 -10.12 20.05
#